data_AF-A0A8T4R8H3-F1
#
_entry.id   AF-A0A8T4R8H3-F1
#
_cell.length_a   1.000
_cell.length_b   1.000
_cell.length_c   1.000
_cell.angle_alpha   90.00
_cell.angle_beta   90.00
_cell.angle_gamma   90.00
#
_symmetry.space_group_name_H-M   'P 1'
#
loop_
_entity.id
_entity.type
_entity.pdbx_description
1 polymer ?
#
loop_
_entity_poly.entity_id
_entity_poly.type
_entity_poly.pdbx_seq_one_letter_code
_entity_poly.pdbx_strand_id
1 'polypeptide(L)' 'MSNITTKEREVNALLRAGIELKCKNLLIITSDYEAEEKKDAAIIKFIPLWKWLME' A
#
# COMPACT_ATOMS: atom_id res chain seq x y z
N MET A 1 16.57 7.73 -13.39
CA MET A 1 16.91 7.17 -12.07
C MET A 1 16.19 8.00 -11.02
N SER A 2 14.92 7.71 -10.73
CA SER A 2 14.18 8.36 -9.63
C SER A 2 12.80 7.72 -9.52
N ASN A 3 12.52 7.07 -8.38
CA ASN A 3 11.19 6.78 -7.77
C ASN A 3 11.18 5.52 -6.89
N ILE A 4 12.24 4.69 -6.89
CA ILE A 4 12.32 3.54 -5.97
C ILE A 4 12.31 4.02 -4.51
N THR A 5 13.03 5.10 -4.22
CA THR A 5 13.12 5.70 -2.88
C THR A 5 11.77 6.25 -2.38
N THR A 6 10.95 6.81 -3.29
CA THR A 6 9.63 7.32 -2.95
C THR A 6 8.67 6.19 -2.59
N LYS A 7 8.63 5.14 -3.42
CA LYS A 7 7.79 3.94 -3.18
C LYS A 7 8.14 3.30 -1.83
N GLU A 8 9.42 3.07 -1.57
CA GLU A 8 9.85 2.45 -0.30
C GLU A 8 9.49 3.31 0.91
N ARG A 9 9.65 4.63 0.83
CA ARG A 9 9.31 5.54 1.93
C ARG A 9 7.82 5.52 2.23
N GLU A 10 6.97 5.57 1.21
CA GLU A 10 5.51 5.54 1.35
C GLU A 10 5.02 4.22 1.93
N VAL A 11 5.54 3.09 1.43
CA VAL A 11 5.23 1.76 1.96
C VAL A 11 5.66 1.63 3.42
N ASN A 12 6.87 2.09 3.77
CA ASN A 12 7.36 2.04 5.14
C ASN A 12 6.57 2.94 6.10
N ALA A 13 6.14 4.12 5.65
CA ALA A 13 5.29 5.00 6.44
C ALA A 13 3.91 4.37 6.68
N LEU A 14 3.31 3.76 5.66
CA LEU A 14 2.03 3.08 5.78
C LEU A 14 2.11 1.85 6.71
N LEU A 15 3.18 1.06 6.61
CA LEU A 15 3.43 -0.07 7.51
C LEU A 15 3.54 0.38 8.97
N ARG A 16 4.31 1.44 9.23
CA ARG A 16 4.44 2.01 10.58
C ARG A 16 3.10 2.48 11.13
N ALA A 17 2.31 3.18 10.31
CA ALA A 17 0.96 3.60 10.69
C ALA A 17 0.03 2.40 10.95
N GLY A 18 0.13 1.34 10.14
CA GLY A 18 -0.61 0.09 10.32
C GLY A 18 -0.31 -0.59 11.65
N ILE A 19 0.96 -0.66 12.04
CA ILE A 19 1.40 -1.22 13.33
C ILE A 19 0.86 -0.38 14.49
N GLU A 20 1.03 0.94 14.43
CA GLU A 20 0.59 1.87 15.48
C GLU A 20 -0.94 1.82 15.69
N LEU A 21 -1.68 1.80 14.59
CA LEU A 21 -3.16 1.77 14.59
C LEU A 21 -3.73 0.35 14.74
N LYS A 22 -2.87 -0.68 14.85
CA LYS A 22 -3.26 -2.11 14.84
C LYS A 22 -4.13 -2.49 13.64
N CYS A 23 -3.94 -1.82 12.51
CA CYS A 23 -4.64 -2.09 11.27
C CYS A 23 -3.81 -3.04 10.39
N LYS A 24 -4.36 -4.22 10.11
CA LYS A 24 -3.69 -5.25 9.29
C LYS A 24 -4.05 -5.17 7.81
N ASN A 25 -5.10 -4.41 7.47
CA ASN A 25 -5.60 -4.22 6.12
C ASN A 25 -5.10 -2.87 5.60
N LEU A 26 -3.97 -2.88 4.91
CA LEU A 26 -3.38 -1.68 4.34
C LEU A 26 -3.72 -1.61 2.85
N LEU A 27 -4.12 -0.43 2.39
CA LEU A 27 -4.54 -0.18 1.02
C LEU A 27 -3.75 1.01 0.44
N ILE A 28 -3.20 0.83 -0.75
CA ILE A 28 -2.57 1.87 -1.55
C ILE A 28 -3.36 1.98 -2.85
N ILE A 29 -3.90 3.17 -3.12
CA ILE A 29 -4.60 3.45 -4.37
C ILE A 29 -3.57 3.91 -5.40
N THR A 30 -3.59 3.30 -6.58
CA THR A 30 -2.66 3.59 -7.68
C THR A 30 -3.43 4.00 -8.94
N SER A 31 -2.74 4.47 -9.97
CA SER A 31 -3.41 4.80 -11.25
C SER A 31 -3.89 3.54 -11.98
N ASP A 32 -3.03 2.53 -12.11
CA ASP A 32 -3.24 1.32 -12.92
C ASP A 32 -2.57 0.06 -12.36
N TYR A 33 -1.84 0.16 -11.24
CA TYR A 33 -1.07 -0.93 -10.65
C TYR A 33 -1.87 -1.73 -9.63
N GLU A 34 -2.02 -3.03 -9.87
CA GLU A 34 -2.65 -3.97 -8.95
C GLU A 34 -1.63 -5.00 -8.44
N ALA A 35 -1.54 -5.14 -7.12
CA ALA A 35 -0.68 -6.13 -6.47
C ALA A 35 -1.09 -6.38 -5.02
N GLU A 36 -0.62 -7.49 -4.44
CA GLU A 36 -0.68 -7.75 -3.01
C GLU A 36 0.72 -8.06 -2.50
N GLU A 37 1.22 -7.27 -1.57
CA GLU A 37 2.50 -7.49 -0.91
C GLU A 37 2.25 -7.90 0.54
N LYS A 38 2.74 -9.08 0.92
CA LYS A 38 2.80 -9.52 2.32
C LYS A 38 4.14 -9.14 2.91
N LYS A 39 4.14 -8.25 3.89
CA LYS A 39 5.33 -7.87 4.66
C LYS A 39 5.08 -8.15 6.14
N ASP A 40 5.91 -9.01 6.71
CA ASP A 40 5.88 -9.47 8.09
C ASP A 40 4.49 -9.94 8.55
N ALA A 41 3.69 -9.04 9.13
CA ALA A 41 2.40 -9.31 9.78
C ALA A 41 1.21 -8.50 9.20
N ALA A 42 1.43 -7.76 8.10
CA ALA A 42 0.40 -6.96 7.44
C ALA A 42 0.33 -7.27 5.94
N ILE A 43 -0.87 -7.13 5.37
CA ILE A 43 -1.12 -7.29 3.95
C ILE A 43 -1.34 -5.89 3.38
N ILE A 44 -0.53 -5.52 2.39
CA ILE A 44 -0.71 -4.29 1.62
C ILE A 44 -1.31 -4.65 0.27
N LYS A 45 -2.50 -4.12 -0.01
CA LYS A 45 -3.15 -4.21 -1.32
C LYS A 45 -2.90 -2.92 -2.09
N PHE A 46 -2.45 -3.08 -3.32
CA PHE A 46 -2.38 -2.02 -4.31
C PHE A 46 -3.59 -2.19 -5.22
N ILE A 47 -4.47 -1.21 -5.26
CA ILE A 47 -5.70 -1.25 -6.06
C ILE A 47 -5.72 -0.02 -6.98
N PRO A 48 -5.99 -0.19 -8.29
CA PRO A 48 -6.20 0.95 -9.17
C PRO A 48 -7.40 1.80 -8.73
N LEU A 49 -7.29 3.12 -8.84
CA LEU A 49 -8.31 4.08 -8.42
C LEU A 49 -9.69 3.75 -9.03
N TRP A 50 -9.72 3.45 -10.33
CA TRP A 50 -10.97 3.11 -11.01
C TRP A 50 -11.62 1.86 -10.42
N LYS A 51 -10.84 0.85 -10.01
CA LYS A 51 -11.36 -0.37 -9.41
C LYS A 51 -11.89 -0.12 -7.99
N TRP A 52 -11.23 0.77 -7.25
CA TRP A 52 -11.69 1.20 -5.92
C TRP A 52 -13.00 2.02 -5.98
N LEU A 53 -13.15 2.86 -7.01
CA LEU A 53 -14.36 3.69 -7.19
C LEU A 53 -15.56 2.91 -7.75
N MET A 54 -15.33 1.76 -8.37
CA MET A 54 -16.39 0.91 -8.94
C MET A 54 -16.93 -0.13 -7.95
N GLU A 55 -16.53 -0.06 -6.68
CA GLU A 55 -17.05 -0.90 -5.60
C GLU A 55 -18.48 -0.49 -5.17
#